data_AF-A0A928HUF7-F1
#
_entry.id   AF-A0A928HUF7-F1
#
_cell.length_a   1.000
_cell.length_b   1.000
_cell.length_c   1.000
_cell.angle_alpha   90.00
_cell.angle_beta   90.00
_cell.angle_gamma   90.00
#
_symmetry.space_group_name_H-M   'P 1'
#
loop_
_entity.id
_entity.type
_entity.pdbx_description
1 polymer ?
#
loop_
_entity_poly.entity_id
_entity_poly.type
_entity_poly.pdbx_seq_one_letter_code
_entity_poly.pdbx_strand_id
1 'polypeptide(L)'
;MANIKSQKKRIITNEKSRMRNRAYRSQLKTAIRATREAVEAGNGEEAFALAQKACRLLDKAASKGVIHKNQAANRKSKLMQLVNTVATDEDRAAYQPVKRENVVKGGTKKAAAKAERQAAMKAAEAEKAKRREAQQKAEKAAAAKKAAAEAAEAAEEDAE
;
A
#
# COMPACT_ATOMS: atom_id res chain seq x y z
N MET A 1 -23.02 22.82 32.70
CA MET A 1 -23.17 21.36 32.81
C MET A 1 -24.49 20.96 32.14
N ALA A 2 -24.48 20.02 31.20
CA ALA A 2 -25.73 19.56 30.59
C ALA A 2 -26.37 18.50 31.49
N ASN A 3 -27.58 18.75 31.98
CA ASN A 3 -28.24 17.83 32.90
C ASN A 3 -29.11 16.80 32.15
N ILE A 4 -29.65 17.18 31.00
CA ILE A 4 -30.49 16.33 30.16
C ILE A 4 -29.62 15.36 29.32
N LYS A 5 -30.02 14.08 29.26
CA LYS A 5 -29.29 13.01 28.54
C LYS A 5 -29.03 13.37 27.06
N SER A 6 -30.02 13.95 26.38
CA SER A 6 -29.89 14.38 24.97
C SER A 6 -28.84 15.48 24.80
N GLN A 7 -28.77 16.44 25.73
CA GLN A 7 -27.77 17.52 25.71
C GLN A 7 -26.36 16.99 25.96
N LYS A 8 -26.17 16.10 26.94
CA LYS A 8 -24.88 15.42 27.18
C LYS A 8 -24.38 14.72 25.91
N LYS A 9 -25.26 14.00 25.20
CA LYS A 9 -24.95 13.36 23.92
C LYS A 9 -24.52 14.39 22.86
N ARG A 10 -25.23 15.51 22.72
CA ARG A 10 -24.90 16.57 21.76
C ARG A 10 -23.53 17.18 22.02
N ILE A 11 -23.18 17.45 23.28
CA ILE A 11 -21.85 17.96 23.65
C ILE A 11 -20.75 17.00 23.19
N ILE A 12 -20.90 15.70 23.47
CA ILE A 12 -19.92 14.67 23.08
C ILE A 12 -19.77 14.61 21.55
N THR A 13 -20.88 14.62 20.80
CA THR A 13 -20.82 14.57 19.33
C THR A 13 -20.24 15.85 18.72
N ASN A 14 -20.51 17.00 19.34
CA ASN A 14 -19.99 18.29 18.89
C ASN A 14 -18.48 18.36 19.11
N GLU A 15 -17.98 17.90 20.25
CA GLU A 15 -16.55 17.91 20.53
C GLU A 15 -15.77 16.99 19.57
N LYS A 16 -16.30 15.79 19.29
CA LYS A 16 -15.72 14.89 18.27
C LYS A 16 -15.65 15.56 16.90
N SER A 17 -16.70 16.25 16.50
CA SER A 17 -16.75 16.97 15.23
C SER A 17 -15.82 18.19 15.22
N ARG A 18 -15.73 18.91 16.33
CA ARG A 18 -14.83 20.05 16.52
C ARG A 18 -13.37 19.63 16.39
N MET A 19 -12.96 18.57 17.06
CA MET A 19 -11.57 18.07 17.02
C MET A 19 -11.17 17.62 15.61
N ARG A 20 -12.06 16.88 14.93
CA ARG A 20 -11.87 16.51 13.52
C ARG A 20 -11.70 17.75 12.64
N ASN A 21 -12.64 18.69 12.72
CA ASN A 21 -12.64 19.89 11.88
C ASN A 21 -11.44 20.80 12.17
N ARG A 22 -10.99 20.86 13.42
CA ARG A 22 -9.78 21.58 13.82
C ARG A 22 -8.55 21.04 13.10
N ALA A 23 -8.37 19.72 13.08
CA ALA A 23 -7.24 19.07 12.41
C ALA A 23 -7.22 19.31 10.89
N TYR A 24 -8.38 19.17 10.23
CA TYR A 24 -8.47 19.48 8.80
C TYR A 24 -8.20 20.97 8.53
N ARG A 25 -8.74 21.88 9.34
CA ARG A 25 -8.54 23.32 9.16
C ARG A 25 -7.10 23.74 9.38
N SER A 26 -6.40 23.19 10.38
CA SER A 26 -4.98 23.47 10.58
C SER A 26 -4.15 22.95 9.40
N GLN A 27 -4.40 21.72 8.95
CA GLN A 27 -3.72 21.14 7.79
C GLN A 27 -3.88 22.00 6.53
N LEU A 28 -5.10 22.49 6.26
CA LEU A 28 -5.36 23.37 5.13
C LEU A 28 -4.60 24.69 5.24
N LYS A 29 -4.60 25.32 6.42
CA LYS A 29 -3.85 26.57 6.65
C LYS A 29 -2.36 26.37 6.41
N THR A 30 -1.78 25.29 6.92
CA THR A 30 -0.36 24.98 6.72
C THR A 30 -0.05 24.75 5.25
N ALA A 31 -0.87 23.98 4.52
CA ALA A 31 -0.65 23.74 3.10
C ALA A 31 -0.73 25.03 2.27
N ILE A 32 -1.72 25.90 2.55
CA ILE A 32 -1.86 27.20 1.88
C ILE A 32 -0.71 28.15 2.22
N ARG A 33 -0.20 28.09 3.45
CA ARG A 33 0.94 28.92 3.85
C ARG A 33 2.22 28.47 3.14
N ALA A 34 2.52 27.17 3.15
CA ALA A 34 3.70 26.62 2.48
C ALA A 34 3.73 26.96 0.98
N THR A 35 2.58 26.92 0.31
CA THR A 35 2.50 27.36 -1.09
C THR A 35 2.79 28.84 -1.29
N ARG A 36 2.39 29.71 -0.34
CA ARG A 36 2.66 31.14 -0.44
C ARG A 36 4.13 31.44 -0.19
N GLU A 37 4.71 30.80 0.81
CA GLU A 37 6.15 30.89 1.12
C GLU A 37 6.99 30.46 -0.09
N ALA A 38 6.62 29.37 -0.79
CA ALA A 38 7.31 28.93 -2.00
C ALA A 38 7.17 29.90 -3.19
N VAL A 39 6.01 30.54 -3.33
CA VAL A 39 5.79 31.58 -4.35
C VAL A 39 6.62 32.84 -4.04
N GLU A 40 6.65 33.26 -2.78
CA GLU A 40 7.49 34.38 -2.31
C GLU A 40 8.98 34.11 -2.52
N ALA A 41 9.41 32.85 -2.40
CA ALA A 41 10.78 32.42 -2.67
C ALA A 41 11.13 32.35 -4.18
N GLY A 42 10.15 32.48 -5.09
CA GLY A 42 10.38 32.42 -6.53
C GLY A 42 10.59 31.01 -7.12
N ASN A 43 10.36 29.96 -6.34
CA ASN A 43 10.55 28.57 -6.79
C ASN A 43 9.29 28.04 -7.50
N GLY A 44 9.21 28.20 -8.83
CA GLY A 44 8.06 27.79 -9.65
C GLY A 44 7.68 26.31 -9.54
N GLU A 45 8.66 25.41 -9.62
CA GLU A 45 8.46 23.96 -9.52
C GLU A 45 7.86 23.54 -8.16
N GLU A 46 8.49 24.00 -7.08
CA GLU A 46 8.08 23.66 -5.71
C GLU A 46 6.71 24.27 -5.38
N ALA A 47 6.48 25.52 -5.78
CA ALA A 47 5.21 26.20 -5.62
C ALA A 47 4.07 25.42 -6.29
N PHE A 48 4.27 24.96 -7.53
CA PHE A 48 3.28 24.17 -8.26
C PHE A 48 3.03 22.81 -7.59
N ALA A 49 4.08 22.10 -7.17
CA ALA A 49 3.94 20.82 -6.49
C ALA A 49 3.16 20.93 -5.17
N LEU A 50 3.46 21.96 -4.36
CA LEU A 50 2.76 22.26 -3.12
C LEU A 50 1.32 22.70 -3.37
N ALA A 51 1.06 23.45 -4.44
CA ALA A 51 -0.28 23.90 -4.81
C ALA A 51 -1.18 22.73 -5.17
N GLN A 52 -0.67 21.77 -5.94
CA GLN A 52 -1.41 20.54 -6.26
C GLN A 52 -1.73 19.73 -5.00
N LYS A 53 -0.80 19.66 -4.05
CA LYS A 53 -1.05 19.03 -2.74
C LYS A 53 -2.14 19.77 -1.97
N ALA A 54 -2.11 21.10 -1.93
CA ALA A 54 -3.12 21.92 -1.28
C ALA A 54 -4.50 21.75 -1.92
N CYS A 55 -4.60 21.73 -3.25
CA CYS A 55 -5.84 21.49 -4.00
C CYS A 55 -6.47 20.15 -3.63
N ARG A 56 -5.68 19.06 -3.59
CA ARG A 56 -6.16 17.73 -3.18
C ARG A 56 -6.69 17.72 -1.73
N LEU A 57 -6.06 18.48 -0.83
CA LEU A 57 -6.52 18.58 0.56
C LEU A 57 -7.82 19.38 0.68
N LEU A 58 -7.96 20.46 -0.10
CA LEU A 58 -9.19 21.26 -0.16
C LEU A 58 -10.38 20.41 -0.64
N ASP A 59 -10.19 19.57 -1.66
CA ASP A 59 -11.24 18.67 -2.14
C ASP A 59 -11.65 17.63 -1.11
N LYS A 60 -10.67 17.02 -0.43
CA LYS A 60 -10.96 16.08 0.66
C LYS A 60 -11.71 16.77 1.80
N ALA A 61 -11.35 18.00 2.14
CA ALA A 61 -12.04 18.75 3.18
C ALA A 61 -13.48 19.10 2.77
N ALA A 62 -13.71 19.42 1.49
CA ALA A 62 -15.04 19.66 0.94
C ALA A 62 -15.89 18.37 0.95
N SER A 63 -15.34 17.25 0.49
CA SER A 63 -16.05 15.96 0.48
C SER A 63 -16.39 15.46 1.89
N LYS A 64 -15.61 15.86 2.91
CA LYS A 64 -15.88 15.56 4.32
C LYS A 64 -16.78 16.58 5.02
N GLY A 65 -17.26 17.61 4.30
CA GLY A 65 -18.15 18.65 4.83
C GLY A 65 -17.49 19.61 5.82
N VAL A 66 -16.15 19.68 5.87
CA VAL A 66 -15.42 20.59 6.78
C VAL A 66 -15.47 22.03 6.28
N ILE A 67 -15.43 22.20 4.95
CA ILE A 67 -15.56 23.46 4.22
C ILE A 67 -16.60 23.30 3.11
N HIS A 68 -17.26 24.40 2.74
CA HIS A 68 -18.22 24.38 1.64
C HIS A 68 -17.51 24.24 0.28
N LYS A 69 -18.17 23.61 -0.71
CA LYS A 69 -17.63 23.42 -2.06
C LYS A 69 -17.17 24.74 -2.71
N ASN A 70 -17.95 25.80 -2.55
CA ASN A 70 -17.60 27.13 -3.08
C ASN A 70 -16.38 27.71 -2.37
N GLN A 71 -16.23 27.47 -1.06
CA GLN A 71 -15.05 27.92 -0.33
C GLN A 71 -13.79 27.17 -0.80
N ALA A 72 -13.90 25.88 -1.08
CA ALA A 72 -12.81 25.11 -1.68
C ALA A 72 -12.45 25.64 -3.08
N ALA A 73 -13.44 25.85 -3.95
CA ALA A 73 -13.25 26.38 -5.30
C ALA A 73 -12.59 27.76 -5.29
N ASN A 74 -13.09 28.69 -4.48
CA ASN A 74 -12.53 30.04 -4.36
C ASN A 74 -11.08 30.02 -3.87
N ARG A 75 -10.75 29.16 -2.90
CA ARG A 75 -9.38 29.02 -2.39
C ARG A 75 -8.44 28.41 -3.42
N LYS A 76 -8.90 27.41 -4.18
CA LYS A 76 -8.12 26.83 -5.29
C LYS A 76 -7.81 27.85 -6.36
N SER A 77 -8.83 28.60 -6.80
CA SER A 77 -8.67 29.63 -7.84
C SER A 77 -7.62 30.65 -7.43
N LYS A 78 -7.74 31.22 -6.22
CA LYS A 78 -6.75 32.18 -5.68
C LYS A 78 -5.35 31.60 -5.56
N LEU A 79 -5.22 30.34 -5.16
CA LEU A 79 -3.92 29.68 -5.04
C LEU A 79 -3.25 29.51 -6.40
N MET A 80 -3.99 29.00 -7.38
CA MET A 80 -3.45 28.77 -8.72
C MET A 80 -3.10 30.08 -9.41
N GLN A 81 -3.89 31.14 -9.23
CA GLN A 81 -3.55 32.48 -9.72
C GLN A 81 -2.19 32.95 -9.20
N LEU A 82 -1.92 32.74 -7.92
CA LEU A 82 -0.65 33.12 -7.28
C LEU A 82 0.53 32.28 -7.79
N VAL A 83 0.32 30.99 -8.05
CA VAL A 83 1.38 30.10 -8.53
C VAL A 83 1.71 30.39 -10.00
N ASN A 84 0.70 30.69 -10.81
CA ASN A 84 0.87 30.98 -12.23
C ASN A 84 1.69 32.26 -12.49
N THR A 85 1.91 33.12 -11.49
CA THR A 85 2.79 34.29 -11.65
C THR A 85 4.28 33.91 -11.60
N VAL A 86 4.62 32.74 -11.06
CA VAL A 86 6.01 32.29 -10.87
C VAL A 86 6.31 31.00 -11.64
N ALA A 87 5.32 30.13 -11.80
CA ALA A 87 5.50 28.84 -12.48
C ALA A 87 5.43 28.98 -14.00
N THR A 88 6.50 28.58 -14.67
CA THR A 88 6.55 28.49 -16.14
C THR A 88 5.74 27.29 -16.64
N ASP A 89 5.51 27.19 -17.94
CA ASP A 89 4.82 26.04 -18.52
C ASP A 89 5.65 24.76 -18.44
N GLU A 90 6.98 24.89 -18.44
CA GLU A 90 7.93 23.78 -18.31
C GLU A 90 7.88 23.18 -16.90
N ASP A 91 7.88 24.02 -15.86
CA ASP A 91 7.74 23.58 -14.45
C ASP A 91 6.44 22.79 -14.22
N ARG A 92 5.37 23.20 -14.91
CA ARG A 92 4.06 22.54 -14.86
C ARG A 92 4.07 21.19 -15.56
N ALA A 93 4.73 21.10 -16.71
CA ALA A 93 4.90 19.86 -17.45
C ALA A 93 5.82 18.86 -16.72
N ALA A 94 6.82 19.36 -16.01
CA ALA A 94 7.74 18.57 -15.20
C ALA A 94 7.07 17.95 -13.94
N TYR A 95 5.91 18.47 -13.50
CA TYR A 95 5.23 17.95 -12.33
C TYR A 95 4.75 16.51 -12.53
N GLN A 96 5.45 15.58 -11.89
CA GLN A 96 5.03 14.20 -11.76
C GLN A 96 4.23 14.01 -10.47
N PRO A 97 2.96 13.58 -10.55
CA PRO A 97 2.20 13.28 -9.34
C PRO A 97 2.90 12.15 -8.58
N VAL A 98 3.14 12.34 -7.29
CA VAL A 98 3.69 11.29 -6.42
C VAL A 98 2.86 10.01 -6.59
N LYS A 99 3.42 9.02 -7.28
CA LYS A 99 2.83 7.69 -7.38
C LYS A 99 2.75 7.17 -5.96
N ARG A 100 1.53 6.96 -5.47
CA ARG A 100 1.37 6.25 -4.20
C ARG A 100 1.85 4.84 -4.48
N GLU A 101 3.00 4.48 -3.93
CA GLU A 101 3.34 3.07 -3.81
C GLU A 101 2.15 2.39 -3.12
N ASN A 102 1.65 1.33 -3.74
CA ASN A 102 0.56 0.55 -3.20
C ASN A 102 1.05 -0.09 -1.91
N VAL A 103 0.87 0.59 -0.77
CA VAL A 103 1.07 -0.01 0.54
C VAL A 103 0.03 -1.11 0.65
N VAL A 104 0.49 -2.35 0.45
CA VAL A 104 -0.33 -3.55 0.52
C VAL A 104 -1.17 -3.49 1.80
N LYS A 105 -2.50 -3.48 1.65
CA LYS A 105 -3.43 -3.32 2.76
C LYS A 105 -3.39 -4.58 3.62
N GLY A 106 -2.50 -4.57 4.60
CA GLY A 106 -2.16 -5.68 5.48
C GLY A 106 -0.70 -5.50 5.85
N GLY A 107 -0.45 -4.88 7.01
CA GLY A 107 0.88 -4.44 7.43
C GLY A 107 1.96 -5.47 7.10
N THR A 108 3.07 -4.98 6.55
CA THR A 108 4.27 -5.69 6.07
C THR A 108 4.57 -7.03 6.77
N LYS A 109 4.34 -7.14 8.08
CA LYS A 109 4.44 -8.37 8.88
C LYS A 109 3.60 -9.56 8.37
N LYS A 110 2.34 -9.35 7.96
CA LYS A 110 1.46 -10.45 7.50
C LYS A 110 1.86 -10.95 6.10
N ALA A 111 2.37 -10.05 5.25
CA ALA A 111 2.89 -10.40 3.93
C ALA A 111 4.22 -11.17 4.06
N ALA A 112 5.12 -10.73 4.95
CA ALA A 112 6.36 -11.43 5.27
C ALA A 112 6.10 -12.84 5.82
N ALA A 113 5.21 -12.98 6.81
CA ALA A 113 4.84 -14.29 7.37
C ALA A 113 4.20 -15.24 6.34
N LYS A 114 3.44 -14.71 5.38
CA LYS A 114 2.87 -15.51 4.28
C LYS A 114 3.96 -15.97 3.31
N ALA A 115 4.92 -15.11 2.98
CA ALA A 115 6.05 -15.45 2.11
C ALA A 115 6.96 -16.50 2.76
N GLU A 116 7.26 -16.36 4.06
CA GLU A 116 8.03 -17.34 4.83
C GLU A 116 7.31 -18.70 4.90
N ARG A 117 6.00 -18.72 5.16
CA ARG A 117 5.21 -19.96 5.16
C ARG A 117 5.19 -20.64 3.79
N GLN A 118 5.10 -19.86 2.70
CA GLN A 118 5.16 -20.39 1.34
C GLN A 118 6.54 -20.94 1.00
N ALA A 119 7.61 -20.27 1.43
CA ALA A 119 8.98 -20.76 1.25
C ALA A 119 9.21 -22.07 2.04
N ALA A 120 8.73 -22.15 3.29
CA ALA A 120 8.81 -23.35 4.11
C ALA A 120 8.03 -24.53 3.51
N MET A 121 6.82 -24.29 2.97
CA MET A 121 6.03 -25.33 2.31
C MET A 121 6.72 -25.83 1.03
N LYS A 122 7.26 -24.93 0.20
CA LYS A 122 8.01 -25.31 -1.00
C LYS A 122 9.29 -26.09 -0.67
N ALA A 123 10.01 -25.70 0.38
CA ALA A 123 11.18 -26.43 0.85
C ALA A 123 10.82 -27.83 1.35
N ALA A 124 9.73 -27.96 2.11
CA ALA A 124 9.22 -29.25 2.57
C ALA A 124 8.72 -30.14 1.41
N GLU A 125 8.10 -29.56 0.39
CA GLU A 125 7.70 -30.28 -0.83
C GLU A 125 8.92 -30.77 -1.62
N ALA A 126 9.96 -29.94 -1.76
CA ALA A 126 11.21 -30.33 -2.42
C ALA A 126 11.94 -31.45 -1.66
N GLU A 127 11.93 -31.42 -0.33
CA GLU A 127 12.52 -32.48 0.47
C GLU A 127 11.72 -33.79 0.36
N LYS A 128 10.39 -33.72 0.42
CA LYS A 128 9.51 -34.88 0.19
C LYS A 128 9.69 -35.47 -1.20
N ALA A 129 9.88 -34.64 -2.23
CA ALA A 129 10.16 -35.10 -3.59
C ALA A 129 11.48 -35.87 -3.66
N LYS A 130 12.55 -35.37 -3.03
CA LYS A 130 13.84 -36.08 -2.96
C LYS A 130 13.73 -37.42 -2.23
N ARG A 131 12.99 -37.48 -1.12
CA ARG A 131 12.73 -38.73 -0.38
C ARG A 131 11.95 -39.73 -1.24
N ARG A 132 10.94 -39.27 -1.99
CA ARG A 132 10.15 -40.10 -2.90
C ARG A 132 11.01 -40.64 -4.05
N GLU A 133 11.88 -39.83 -4.63
CA GLU A 133 12.81 -40.26 -5.67
C GLU A 133 13.82 -41.30 -5.14
N ALA A 134 14.33 -41.11 -3.92
CA ALA A 134 15.23 -42.08 -3.29
C ALA A 134 14.53 -43.41 -3.01
N GLN A 135 13.29 -43.40 -2.52
CA GLN A 135 12.48 -44.59 -2.34
C GLN A 135 12.20 -45.29 -3.66
N GLN A 136 11.78 -44.56 -4.69
CA GLN A 136 11.54 -45.14 -6.02
C GLN A 136 12.81 -45.75 -6.62
N LYS A 137 13.98 -45.16 -6.40
CA LYS A 137 15.27 -45.75 -6.82
C LYS A 137 15.59 -47.02 -6.03
N ALA A 138 15.36 -47.03 -4.72
CA ALA A 138 15.56 -48.21 -3.88
C ALA A 138 14.59 -49.35 -4.25
N GLU A 139 13.32 -49.05 -4.48
CA GLU A 139 12.29 -49.99 -4.93
C GLU A 139 12.63 -50.57 -6.31
N LYS A 140 13.05 -49.72 -7.26
CA LYS A 140 13.50 -50.19 -8.59
C LYS A 140 14.76 -51.05 -8.50
N ALA A 141 15.71 -50.70 -7.63
CA ALA A 141 16.90 -51.51 -7.41
C ALA A 141 16.57 -52.85 -6.75
N ALA A 142 15.64 -52.88 -5.80
CA ALA A 142 15.15 -54.11 -5.18
C ALA A 142 14.38 -54.97 -6.18
N ALA A 143 13.53 -54.38 -7.02
CA ALA A 143 12.82 -55.08 -8.10
C ALA A 143 13.79 -55.63 -9.15
N ALA A 144 14.83 -54.90 -9.52
CA ALA A 144 15.86 -55.38 -10.44
C ALA A 144 16.69 -56.52 -9.84
N LYS A 145 17.03 -56.47 -8.55
CA LYS A 145 17.68 -57.58 -7.84
C LYS A 145 16.78 -58.81 -7.73
N LYS A 146 15.49 -58.60 -7.45
CA LYS A 146 14.50 -59.68 -7.41
C LYS A 146 14.32 -60.32 -8.79
N ALA A 147 14.21 -59.53 -9.85
CA ALA A 147 14.12 -60.03 -11.21
C ALA A 147 15.41 -60.74 -11.67
N ALA A 148 16.59 -60.27 -11.24
CA ALA A 148 17.86 -60.94 -11.52
C ALA A 148 18.02 -62.25 -10.74
N ALA A 149 17.50 -62.32 -9.51
CA ALA A 149 17.44 -63.55 -8.73
C ALA A 149 16.45 -64.55 -9.33
N GLU A 150 15.25 -64.11 -9.70
CA GLU A 150 14.26 -64.96 -10.40
C GLU A 150 14.75 -65.41 -11.79
N ALA A 151 15.53 -64.59 -12.51
CA ALA A 151 16.14 -64.99 -13.78
C ALA A 151 17.34 -65.93 -13.60
N ALA A 152 18.08 -65.82 -12.50
CA ALA A 152 19.15 -66.76 -12.15
C ALA A 152 18.58 -68.10 -11.71
N GLU A 153 17.50 -68.09 -10.92
CA GLU A 153 16.75 -69.29 -10.50
C GLU A 153 16.10 -70.00 -11.71
N ALA A 154 15.53 -69.24 -12.66
CA ALA A 154 15.02 -69.80 -13.91
C ALA A 154 16.13 -70.36 -14.83
N ALA A 155 17.33 -69.76 -14.83
CA ALA A 155 18.47 -70.26 -15.61
C ALA A 155 19.14 -71.48 -14.96
N GLU A 156 18.97 -71.67 -13.65
CA GLU A 156 19.39 -72.88 -12.92
C GLU A 156 18.38 -74.02 -13.13
N GLU A 157 17.07 -73.71 -13.22
CA GLU A 157 16.02 -74.69 -13.59
C GLU A 157 16.05 -75.10 -15.07
N ASP A 158 16.48 -74.24 -16.01
CA ASP A 158 16.67 -74.60 -17.43
C ASP A 158 17.99 -75.35 -17.72
N ALA A 159 18.86 -75.52 -16.71
CA ALA A 159 20.16 -76.20 -16.82
C ALA A 159 20.19 -77.63 -16.21
N GLU A 160 19.05 -78.13 -15.70
CA GLU A 160 18.84 -79.49 -15.20
C GLU A 160 17.97 -80.33 -16.17
#